data_AF-A0A965AB88-F1
#
_entry.id   AF-A0A965AB88-F1
#
_cell.length_a   1.000
_cell.length_b   1.000
_cell.length_c   1.000
_cell.angle_alpha   90.00
_cell.angle_beta   90.00
_cell.angle_gamma   90.00
#
_symmetry.space_group_name_H-M   'P 1'
#
loop_
_entity.id
_entity.type
_entity.pdbx_description
1 polymer ?
#
loop_
_entity_poly.entity_id
_entity_poly.type
_entity_poly.pdbx_seq_one_letter_code
_entity_poly.pdbx_strand_id
1 'polypeptide(L)'
;AYTPFHIEALEREGLVYTAQIDHAPHSINITGIIDRIDRKEDVVRIVDYKTGRDELTFNTIESLFDRDGKRNKAAFQTLLYALLYTESLAEGNSIKVVPGLINRKNLFDRSFQFGLHMQKERVQNAQGLMPVFKDHLKEMLNELFDPAISFEQTKNLDNCKYCDYKSLCYRK
;
A
#
# COMPACT_ATOMS: atom_id res chain seq x y z
N ALA A 1 2.60 -14.64 -21.93
CA ALA A 1 3.09 -15.46 -20.80
C ALA A 1 3.61 -14.54 -19.70
N TYR A 2 3.39 -14.85 -18.42
CA TYR A 2 3.85 -14.00 -17.31
C TYR A 2 5.36 -14.01 -17.13
N THR A 3 5.98 -15.11 -17.51
CA THR A 3 7.41 -15.31 -17.67
C THR A 3 7.85 -15.00 -19.12
N PRO A 4 9.14 -14.73 -19.36
CA PRO A 4 10.22 -14.66 -18.38
C PRO A 4 10.16 -13.40 -17.50
N PHE A 5 10.71 -13.50 -16.29
CA PHE A 5 11.02 -12.40 -15.37
C PHE A 5 12.19 -12.84 -14.47
N HIS A 6 12.87 -11.89 -13.86
CA HIS A 6 13.97 -12.12 -12.93
C HIS A 6 13.51 -11.76 -11.51
N ILE A 7 13.63 -12.68 -10.55
CA ILE A 7 13.36 -12.35 -9.14
C ILE A 7 14.54 -11.55 -8.61
N GLU A 8 14.29 -10.32 -8.17
CA GLU A 8 15.32 -9.48 -7.55
C GLU A 8 15.40 -9.73 -6.05
N ALA A 9 14.26 -9.91 -5.38
CA ALA A 9 14.19 -10.23 -3.97
C ALA A 9 12.89 -10.95 -3.59
N LEU A 10 12.95 -11.70 -2.49
CA LEU A 10 11.82 -12.30 -1.79
C LEU A 10 11.91 -11.86 -0.33
N GLU A 11 10.77 -11.59 0.30
CA GLU A 11 10.68 -11.16 1.70
C GLU A 11 11.68 -10.02 2.01
N ARG A 12 11.66 -8.97 1.17
CA ARG A 12 12.65 -7.89 1.25
C ARG A 12 12.38 -7.01 2.47
N GLU A 13 13.28 -7.08 3.44
CA GLU A 13 13.31 -6.22 4.62
C GLU A 13 14.34 -5.07 4.48
N GLY A 14 14.38 -4.18 5.48
CA GLY A 14 15.41 -3.15 5.62
C GLY A 14 15.24 -1.91 4.74
N LEU A 15 14.11 -1.79 4.04
CA LEU A 15 13.72 -0.56 3.36
C LEU A 15 13.05 0.39 4.36
N VAL A 16 13.46 1.65 4.31
CA VAL A 16 13.03 2.72 5.22
C VAL A 16 12.59 3.94 4.42
N TYR A 17 11.40 4.43 4.72
CA TYR A 17 10.95 5.77 4.35
C TYR A 17 10.78 6.61 5.61
N THR A 18 11.47 7.75 5.69
CA THR A 18 11.36 8.67 6.83
C THR A 18 10.37 9.78 6.49
N ALA A 19 9.15 9.67 7.03
CA ALA A 19 8.14 10.71 6.93
C ALA A 19 8.41 11.83 7.95
N GLN A 20 8.32 13.08 7.52
CA GLN A 20 8.34 14.23 8.43
C GLN A 20 6.90 14.53 8.89
N ILE A 21 6.73 14.77 10.18
CA ILE A 21 5.45 15.14 10.79
C ILE A 21 5.62 16.40 11.66
N ASP A 22 4.52 17.07 11.94
CA ASP A 22 4.52 18.38 12.60
C ASP A 22 4.54 18.24 14.13
N HIS A 23 4.12 17.08 14.65
CA HIS A 23 4.13 16.76 16.08
C HIS A 23 5.31 15.88 16.45
N ALA A 24 5.69 15.85 17.74
CA ALA A 24 6.74 14.94 18.23
C ALA A 24 6.39 13.48 17.87
N PRO A 25 7.35 12.68 17.35
CA PRO A 25 8.81 12.90 17.31
C PRO A 25 9.36 13.70 16.09
N HIS A 26 8.54 14.41 15.32
CA HIS A 26 8.85 15.16 14.08
C HIS A 26 9.28 14.31 12.88
N SER A 27 9.74 13.09 13.11
CA SER A 27 10.06 12.15 12.04
C SER A 27 9.68 10.73 12.44
N ILE A 28 9.13 9.98 11.48
CA ILE A 28 8.71 8.60 11.66
C ILE A 28 9.34 7.77 10.57
N ASN A 29 10.02 6.70 10.98
CA ASN A 29 10.50 5.69 10.06
C ASN A 29 9.40 4.67 9.80
N ILE A 30 9.04 4.53 8.53
CA ILE A 30 8.14 3.49 8.05
C ILE A 30 8.99 2.42 7.38
N THR A 31 8.73 1.18 7.75
CA THR A 31 9.41 -0.01 7.21
C THR A 31 8.38 -1.07 6.87
N GLY A 32 8.80 -2.13 6.18
CA GLY A 32 7.95 -3.25 5.84
C GLY A 32 8.74 -4.40 5.24
N ILE A 33 8.05 -5.53 5.07
CA ILE A 33 8.56 -6.73 4.40
C ILE A 33 7.79 -6.87 3.10
N ILE A 34 8.50 -6.79 1.96
CA ILE A 34 7.88 -6.91 0.64
C ILE A 34 7.99 -8.37 0.18
N ASP A 35 6.85 -9.06 0.00
CA ASP A 35 6.81 -10.49 -0.34
C ASP A 35 7.69 -10.83 -1.55
N ARG A 36 7.59 -10.06 -2.64
CA ARG A 36 8.45 -10.25 -3.82
C ARG A 36 8.68 -8.95 -4.59
N ILE A 37 9.94 -8.77 -4.98
CA ILE A 37 10.37 -7.81 -5.98
C ILE A 37 10.90 -8.59 -7.17
N ASP A 38 10.37 -8.32 -8.35
CA ASP A 38 10.84 -8.97 -9.57
C ASP A 38 10.90 -7.99 -10.74
N ARG A 39 11.80 -8.25 -11.68
CA ARG A 39 11.98 -7.45 -12.89
C ARG A 39 11.45 -8.18 -14.10
N LYS A 40 10.62 -7.48 -14.86
CA LYS A 40 10.17 -7.94 -16.18
C LYS A 40 10.40 -6.83 -17.18
N GLU A 41 11.29 -7.08 -18.14
CA GLU A 41 11.76 -6.07 -19.09
C GLU A 41 12.33 -4.87 -18.30
N ASP A 42 11.91 -3.64 -18.60
CA ASP A 42 12.40 -2.41 -17.94
C ASP A 42 11.55 -1.96 -16.75
N VAL A 43 10.78 -2.89 -16.16
CA VAL A 43 9.85 -2.61 -15.06
C VAL A 43 10.15 -3.46 -13.85
N VAL A 44 10.26 -2.80 -12.69
CA VAL A 44 10.27 -3.45 -11.38
C VAL A 44 8.83 -3.63 -10.92
N ARG A 45 8.50 -4.83 -10.46
CA ARG A 45 7.19 -5.21 -9.95
C ARG A 45 7.26 -5.45 -8.46
N ILE A 46 6.46 -4.70 -7.71
CA ILE A 46 6.25 -4.89 -6.27
C ILE A 46 5.03 -5.77 -6.10
N VAL A 47 5.25 -7.01 -5.68
CA VAL A 47 4.24 -8.06 -5.66
C VAL A 47 3.91 -8.41 -4.22
N ASP A 48 2.62 -8.39 -3.90
CA ASP A 48 2.07 -8.91 -2.65
C ASP A 48 1.11 -10.07 -2.96
N TYR A 49 1.26 -11.18 -2.24
CA TYR A 49 0.46 -12.37 -2.44
C TYR A 49 -0.74 -12.38 -1.50
N LYS A 50 -1.94 -12.45 -2.07
CA LYS A 50 -3.17 -12.55 -1.29
C LYS A 50 -3.88 -13.88 -1.52
N THR A 51 -4.29 -14.52 -0.44
CA THR A 51 -5.13 -15.72 -0.48
C THR A 51 -6.60 -15.39 -0.72
N GLY A 52 -7.01 -14.14 -0.46
CA GLY A 52 -8.36 -13.61 -0.57
C GLY A 52 -8.77 -13.14 -1.98
N ARG A 53 -9.90 -12.43 -2.05
CA ARG A 53 -10.43 -11.78 -3.26
C ARG A 53 -10.20 -10.28 -3.22
N ASP A 54 -9.02 -9.87 -2.78
CA ASP A 54 -8.66 -8.46 -2.68
C ASP A 54 -8.79 -7.77 -4.04
N GLU A 55 -9.34 -6.56 -4.03
CA GLU A 55 -9.62 -5.79 -5.22
C GLU A 55 -8.31 -5.20 -5.76
N LEU A 56 -8.08 -5.36 -7.07
CA LEU A 56 -6.95 -4.70 -7.75
C LEU A 56 -7.26 -3.24 -8.11
N THR A 57 -8.53 -2.86 -8.01
CA THR A 57 -9.04 -1.56 -8.42
C THR A 57 -9.28 -0.66 -7.22
N PHE A 58 -8.88 0.60 -7.33
CA PHE A 58 -9.21 1.66 -6.38
C PHE A 58 -9.64 2.92 -7.14
N ASN A 59 -10.41 3.82 -6.52
CA ASN A 59 -10.99 4.97 -7.23
C ASN A 59 -9.99 6.11 -7.39
N THR A 60 -9.41 6.54 -6.27
CA THR A 60 -8.43 7.63 -6.20
C THR A 60 -7.45 7.37 -5.05
N ILE A 61 -6.35 8.13 -4.98
CA ILE A 61 -5.40 7.98 -3.87
C ILE A 61 -6.05 8.34 -2.53
N GLU A 62 -6.82 9.42 -2.48
CA GLU A 62 -7.62 9.88 -1.35
C GLU A 62 -8.50 8.75 -0.79
N SER A 63 -9.13 7.97 -1.67
CA SER A 63 -10.01 6.86 -1.26
C SER A 63 -9.29 5.74 -0.49
N LEU A 64 -7.96 5.66 -0.58
CA LEU A 64 -7.15 4.70 0.19
C LEU A 64 -7.00 5.13 1.66
N PHE A 65 -7.21 6.41 1.95
CA PHE A 65 -7.10 7.01 3.29
C PHE A 65 -8.47 7.24 3.95
N ASP A 66 -9.58 6.94 3.26
CA ASP A 66 -10.94 7.03 3.82
C ASP A 66 -11.12 6.07 5.02
N ARG A 67 -11.41 6.65 6.19
CA ARG A 67 -11.58 5.95 7.47
C ARG A 67 -12.95 5.34 7.64
N ASP A 68 -13.96 5.97 7.09
CA ASP A 68 -15.37 5.62 7.30
C ASP A 68 -15.91 4.77 6.13
N GLY A 69 -15.30 4.89 4.94
CA GLY A 69 -15.64 4.12 3.77
C GLY A 69 -14.90 2.79 3.61
N LYS A 70 -15.18 2.11 2.49
CA LYS A 70 -14.50 0.87 2.10
C LYS A 70 -13.19 1.21 1.38
N ARG A 71 -12.11 1.39 2.15
CA ARG A 71 -10.77 1.56 1.57
C ARG A 71 -10.18 0.25 1.05
N ASN A 72 -9.45 0.32 -0.06
CA ASN A 72 -8.73 -0.82 -0.60
C ASN A 72 -7.39 -1.01 0.13
N LYS A 73 -7.41 -1.82 1.19
CA LYS A 73 -6.25 -2.10 2.07
C LYS A 73 -5.06 -2.68 1.30
N ALA A 74 -5.32 -3.53 0.31
CA ALA A 74 -4.27 -4.20 -0.45
C ALA A 74 -3.60 -3.26 -1.47
N ALA A 75 -4.38 -2.37 -2.11
CA ALA A 75 -3.83 -1.29 -2.93
C ALA A 75 -2.99 -0.30 -2.10
N PHE A 76 -3.48 0.09 -0.91
CA PHE A 76 -2.71 0.92 0.01
C PHE A 76 -1.36 0.28 0.38
N GLN A 77 -1.38 -1.00 0.78
CA GLN A 77 -0.18 -1.73 1.17
C GLN A 77 0.85 -1.82 0.04
N THR A 78 0.41 -2.15 -1.18
CA THR A 78 1.33 -2.27 -2.33
C THR A 78 1.87 -0.92 -2.81
N LEU A 79 1.11 0.16 -2.69
CA LEU A 79 1.62 1.53 -2.91
C LEU A 79 2.60 1.95 -1.82
N LEU A 80 2.37 1.58 -0.56
CA LEU A 80 3.34 1.81 0.51
C LEU A 80 4.65 1.06 0.26
N TYR A 81 4.58 -0.18 -0.23
CA TYR A 81 5.78 -0.94 -0.60
C TYR A 81 6.50 -0.34 -1.81
N ALA A 82 5.77 0.18 -2.80
CA ALA A 82 6.37 0.94 -3.89
C ALA A 82 7.09 2.19 -3.36
N LEU A 83 6.48 2.92 -2.42
CA LEU A 83 7.12 4.07 -1.77
C LEU A 83 8.43 3.68 -1.06
N LEU A 84 8.40 2.61 -0.25
CA LEU A 84 9.60 2.09 0.43
C LEU A 84 10.70 1.75 -0.58
N TYR A 85 10.34 1.06 -1.67
CA TYR A 85 11.28 0.73 -2.74
C TYR A 85 11.89 1.98 -3.39
N THR A 86 11.05 2.95 -3.77
CA THR A 86 11.50 4.14 -4.52
C THR A 86 12.34 5.09 -3.68
N GLU A 87 12.07 5.19 -2.38
CA GLU A 87 12.74 6.14 -1.49
C GLU A 87 13.99 5.53 -0.83
N SER A 88 14.04 4.21 -0.62
CA SER A 88 15.20 3.55 -0.01
C SER A 88 16.32 3.20 -0.98
N LEU A 89 16.01 3.03 -2.28
CA LEU A 89 16.98 2.56 -3.26
C LEU A 89 17.30 3.68 -4.26
N ALA A 90 18.60 3.91 -4.51
CA ALA A 90 19.05 4.99 -5.37
C ALA A 90 18.49 4.90 -6.81
N GLU A 91 18.30 3.68 -7.31
CA GLU A 91 17.72 3.42 -8.64
C GLU A 91 16.19 3.50 -8.68
N GLY A 92 15.52 3.50 -7.53
CA GLY A 92 14.06 3.39 -7.44
C GLY A 92 13.32 4.53 -8.16
N ASN A 93 13.89 5.72 -8.20
CA ASN A 93 13.32 6.86 -8.92
C ASN A 93 13.64 6.86 -10.43
N SER A 94 14.63 6.10 -10.86
CA SER A 94 15.08 6.04 -12.27
C SER A 94 14.44 4.89 -13.07
N ILE A 95 13.71 3.98 -12.41
CA ILE A 95 13.06 2.84 -13.04
C ILE A 95 11.56 2.83 -12.83
N LYS A 96 10.80 2.35 -13.81
CA LYS A 96 9.35 2.19 -13.65
C LYS A 96 9.04 1.14 -12.58
N VAL A 97 8.23 1.52 -11.59
CA VAL A 97 7.78 0.63 -10.51
C VAL A 97 6.29 0.38 -10.65
N VAL A 98 5.88 -0.88 -10.76
CA VAL A 98 4.47 -1.29 -10.85
C VAL A 98 4.09 -2.10 -9.61
N PRO A 99 3.27 -1.54 -8.71
CA PRO A 99 2.70 -2.27 -7.58
C PRO A 99 1.51 -3.11 -8.03
N GLY A 100 1.35 -4.29 -7.46
CA GLY A 100 0.20 -5.13 -7.75
C GLY A 100 0.09 -6.34 -6.83
N LEU A 101 -1.07 -6.98 -6.91
CA LEU A 101 -1.40 -8.15 -6.10
C LEU A 101 -1.45 -9.37 -7.00
N ILE A 102 -1.00 -10.51 -6.48
CA ILE A 102 -1.27 -11.81 -7.07
C ILE A 102 -2.17 -12.59 -6.13
N ASN A 103 -3.37 -12.91 -6.59
CA ASN A 103 -4.29 -13.76 -5.85
C ASN A 103 -4.39 -15.17 -6.45
N ARG A 104 -4.84 -16.14 -5.63
CA ARG A 104 -4.99 -17.55 -6.06
C ARG A 104 -5.91 -17.74 -7.28
N LYS A 105 -6.89 -16.87 -7.49
CA LYS A 105 -7.83 -16.97 -8.62
C LYS A 105 -7.20 -16.50 -9.93
N ASN A 106 -6.38 -15.46 -9.86
CA ASN A 106 -5.73 -14.81 -11.00
C ASN A 106 -4.53 -15.62 -11.50
N LEU A 107 -3.94 -16.47 -10.65
CA LEU A 107 -2.79 -17.31 -11.00
C LEU A 107 -3.02 -18.20 -12.23
N PHE A 108 -4.26 -18.63 -12.47
CA PHE A 108 -4.62 -19.49 -13.61
C PHE A 108 -5.41 -18.75 -14.70
N ASP A 109 -5.73 -17.47 -14.48
CA ASP A 109 -6.44 -16.64 -15.45
C ASP A 109 -5.45 -16.12 -16.50
N ARG A 110 -5.60 -16.60 -17.74
CA ARG A 110 -4.75 -16.18 -18.87
C ARG A 110 -4.95 -14.72 -19.27
N SER A 111 -6.06 -14.10 -18.87
CA SER A 111 -6.38 -12.69 -19.12
C SER A 111 -5.84 -11.75 -18.04
N PHE A 112 -5.30 -12.29 -16.94
CA PHE A 112 -4.82 -11.50 -15.83
C PHE A 112 -3.71 -10.52 -16.24
N GLN A 113 -3.88 -9.24 -15.92
CA GLN A 113 -2.85 -8.22 -16.08
C GLN A 113 -2.40 -7.69 -14.72
N PHE A 114 -1.09 -7.67 -14.50
CA PHE A 114 -0.51 -7.42 -13.20
C PHE A 114 -0.36 -5.93 -13.00
N GLY A 115 -0.74 -5.48 -11.82
CA GLY A 115 -0.70 -4.09 -11.44
C GLY A 115 -2.05 -3.66 -10.89
N LEU A 116 -2.01 -2.64 -10.06
CA LEU A 116 -3.22 -1.98 -9.61
C LEU A 116 -3.91 -1.27 -10.79
N HIS A 117 -5.21 -1.06 -10.65
CA HIS A 117 -5.99 -0.21 -11.55
C HIS A 117 -6.54 0.97 -10.75
N MET A 118 -6.26 2.18 -11.20
CA MET A 118 -6.94 3.37 -10.71
C MET A 118 -8.16 3.60 -11.61
N GLN A 119 -9.36 3.38 -11.06
CA GLN A 119 -10.61 3.30 -11.81
C GLN A 119 -10.54 2.23 -12.92
N LYS A 120 -10.42 2.66 -14.18
CA LYS A 120 -10.33 1.78 -15.35
C LYS A 120 -8.91 1.72 -15.93
N GLU A 121 -7.99 2.53 -15.42
CA GLU A 121 -6.64 2.66 -15.96
C GLU A 121 -5.65 1.87 -15.12
N ARG A 122 -4.85 1.04 -15.79
CA ARG A 122 -3.78 0.28 -15.14
C ARG A 122 -2.65 1.23 -14.73
N VAL A 123 -2.20 1.12 -13.48
CA VAL A 123 -1.04 1.84 -12.96
C VAL A 123 0.21 1.29 -13.64
N GLN A 124 0.75 2.03 -14.61
CA GLN A 124 1.97 1.67 -15.33
C GLN A 124 3.25 2.13 -14.60
N ASN A 125 3.12 3.11 -13.71
CA ASN A 125 4.23 3.63 -12.93
C ASN A 125 3.75 4.27 -11.63
N ALA A 126 4.30 3.85 -10.48
CA ALA A 126 3.88 4.35 -9.18
C ALA A 126 4.38 5.76 -8.88
N GLN A 127 5.53 6.17 -9.44
CA GLN A 127 6.15 7.46 -9.14
C GLN A 127 5.21 8.66 -9.35
N GLY A 128 4.35 8.62 -10.36
CA GLY A 128 3.37 9.69 -10.60
C GLY A 128 2.31 9.82 -9.50
N LEU A 129 2.07 8.74 -8.74
CA LEU A 129 1.13 8.69 -7.62
C LEU A 129 1.80 9.03 -6.27
N MET A 130 3.13 8.90 -6.19
CA MET A 130 3.87 9.05 -4.92
C MET A 130 3.72 10.43 -4.27
N PRO A 131 3.71 11.58 -4.98
CA PRO A 131 3.50 12.88 -4.34
C PRO A 131 2.19 12.94 -3.56
N VAL A 132 1.07 12.65 -4.22
CA VAL A 132 -0.27 12.67 -3.61
C VAL A 132 -0.39 11.63 -2.49
N PHE A 133 0.20 10.44 -2.69
CA PHE A 133 0.20 9.40 -1.65
C PHE A 133 1.00 9.82 -0.42
N LYS A 134 2.16 10.47 -0.59
CA LYS A 134 2.99 10.99 0.51
C LYS A 134 2.29 12.11 1.27
N ASP A 135 1.56 12.99 0.59
CA ASP A 135 0.82 14.07 1.23
C ASP A 135 -0.27 13.52 2.16
N HIS A 136 -1.12 12.62 1.67
CA HIS A 136 -2.14 11.99 2.51
C HIS A 136 -1.55 11.08 3.60
N LEU A 137 -0.42 10.42 3.34
CA LEU A 137 0.31 9.68 4.36
C LEU A 137 0.80 10.60 5.46
N LYS A 138 1.35 11.77 5.12
CA LYS A 138 1.78 12.78 6.09
C LYS A 138 0.58 13.30 6.90
N GLU A 139 -0.54 13.63 6.26
CA GLU A 139 -1.77 14.06 6.94
C GLU A 139 -2.26 13.02 7.95
N MET A 140 -2.33 11.75 7.55
CA MET A 140 -2.74 10.66 8.43
C MET A 140 -1.79 10.48 9.62
N LEU A 141 -0.48 10.59 9.38
CA LEU A 141 0.51 10.49 10.46
C LEU A 141 0.49 11.70 11.40
N ASN A 142 0.28 12.91 10.86
CA ASN A 142 0.11 14.10 11.67
C ASN A 142 -1.07 13.94 12.63
N GLU A 143 -2.22 13.51 12.11
CA GLU A 143 -3.40 13.27 12.94
C GLU A 143 -3.16 12.17 13.99
N LEU A 144 -2.46 11.10 13.61
CA LEU A 144 -2.12 9.99 14.51
C LEU A 144 -1.24 10.41 15.69
N PHE A 145 -0.41 11.44 15.50
CA PHE A 145 0.55 11.94 16.49
C PHE A 145 0.14 13.28 17.10
N ASP A 146 -1.03 13.83 16.75
CA ASP A 146 -1.53 15.07 17.34
C ASP A 146 -2.12 14.79 18.74
N PRO A 147 -1.52 15.30 19.84
CA PRO A 147 -2.02 15.09 21.19
C PRO A 147 -3.38 15.76 21.46
N ALA A 148 -3.82 16.70 20.60
CA ALA A 148 -5.12 17.35 20.72
C ALA A 148 -6.26 16.48 20.13
N ILE A 149 -5.94 15.49 19.29
CA ILE A 149 -6.92 14.64 18.62
C ILE A 149 -7.01 13.31 19.37
N SER A 150 -8.16 13.06 19.98
CA SER A 150 -8.42 11.79 20.66
C SER A 150 -8.72 10.69 19.65
N PHE A 151 -8.31 9.45 19.95
CA PHE A 151 -8.76 8.30 19.18
C PHE A 151 -10.27 8.09 19.30
N GLU A 152 -10.92 7.92 18.17
CA GLU A 152 -12.36 7.66 18.09
C GLU A 152 -12.65 6.25 17.59
N GLN A 153 -13.82 5.74 17.95
CA GLN A 153 -14.28 4.46 17.43
C GLN A 153 -14.70 4.60 15.95
N THR A 154 -14.28 3.68 15.08
CA THR A 154 -14.67 3.66 13.66
C THR A 154 -16.20 3.71 13.48
N LYS A 155 -16.72 4.52 12.54
CA LYS A 155 -18.17 4.54 12.25
C LYS A 155 -18.64 3.29 11.50
N ASN A 156 -17.71 2.54 10.92
CA ASN A 156 -18.01 1.32 10.19
C ASN A 156 -18.16 0.11 11.16
N LEU A 157 -19.40 -0.27 11.43
CA LEU A 157 -19.73 -1.39 12.33
C LEU A 157 -19.26 -2.77 11.81
N ASP A 158 -19.00 -2.93 10.51
CA ASP A 158 -18.47 -4.19 9.98
C ASP A 158 -17.07 -4.48 10.50
N ASN A 159 -16.24 -3.45 10.70
CA ASN A 159 -14.93 -3.59 11.33
C ASN A 159 -15.05 -4.13 12.77
N CYS A 160 -16.18 -3.91 13.45
CA CYS A 160 -16.40 -4.36 14.82
C CYS A 160 -16.80 -5.85 14.94
N LYS A 161 -17.17 -6.51 13.84
CA LYS A 161 -17.62 -7.91 13.86
C LYS A 161 -16.54 -8.88 14.35
N TYR A 162 -15.30 -8.63 13.97
CA TYR A 162 -14.13 -9.45 14.28
C TYR A 162 -13.00 -8.63 14.94
N CYS A 163 -13.35 -7.57 15.67
CA CYS A 163 -12.37 -6.71 16.32
C CYS A 163 -11.90 -7.34 17.63
N ASP A 164 -10.59 -7.59 17.76
CA ASP A 164 -9.96 -8.14 18.97
C ASP A 164 -10.15 -7.22 20.19
N TYR A 165 -10.30 -5.92 19.95
CA TYR A 165 -10.49 -4.91 20.99
C TYR A 165 -11.95 -4.70 21.40
N LYS A 166 -12.90 -5.53 20.93
CA LYS A 166 -14.34 -5.34 21.21
C LYS A 166 -14.66 -5.25 22.71
N SER A 167 -13.97 -6.02 23.55
CA SER A 167 -14.13 -6.00 25.01
C SER A 167 -13.64 -4.70 25.67
N LEU A 168 -12.66 -4.03 25.05
CA LEU A 168 -12.07 -2.77 25.52
C LEU A 168 -12.65 -1.55 24.81
N CYS A 169 -13.47 -1.76 23.79
CA CYS A 169 -13.96 -0.70 22.91
C CYS A 169 -14.96 0.22 23.64
N TYR A 170 -15.63 -0.27 24.69
CA TYR A 170 -16.73 0.43 25.38
C TYR A 170 -17.86 0.91 24.46
N ARG A 171 -17.94 0.35 23.24
CA ARG A 171 -19.06 0.54 22.31
C ARG A 171 -20.26 -0.24 22.83
N LYS A 172 -21.33 0.49 23.13
CA LYS A 172 -22.62 -0.07 23.57
C LYS A 172 -23.33 -0.75 22.41
#